data_AF-A0A2J8ME65-F1
#
_entry.id   AF-A0A2J8ME65-F1
#
_cell.length_a   1.000
_cell.length_b   1.000
_cell.length_c   1.000
_cell.angle_alpha   90.00
_cell.angle_beta   90.00
_cell.angle_gamma   90.00
#
_symmetry.space_group_name_H-M   'P 1'
#
loop_
_entity.id
_entity.type
_entity.pdbx_description
1 polymer ?
#
loop_
_entity_poly.entity_id
_entity_poly.type
_entity_poly.pdbx_seq_one_letter_code
_entity_poly.pdbx_strand_id
1 'polypeptide(L)'
;ERIGIPTEPDSADSHAHPPAVVIYMVDPFTYAAEEDSTSGNFWLLSLMRCYTEMLDNLPEHMRNSFILQIVPCQYMLQTMKDEQVFYIQYLKSMAFSVYCQCRRPLPTQIHIKSLTGFGPAASIEMTLKNPEVGIGRTET
;
A
#
# COMPACT_ATOMS: atom_id res chain seq x y z
N GLU A 1 0.57 -25.29 -36.74
CA GLU A 1 1.11 -23.99 -36.30
C GLU A 1 -0.05 -23.13 -35.79
N ARG A 2 -0.21 -23.04 -34.47
CA ARG A 2 -1.08 -22.04 -33.82
C ARG A 2 -0.25 -21.45 -32.69
N ILE A 3 0.36 -20.33 -33.01
CA ILE A 3 1.18 -19.49 -32.13
C ILE A 3 0.30 -19.01 -30.98
N GLY A 4 0.92 -18.95 -29.79
CA GLY A 4 0.30 -18.61 -28.52
C GLY A 4 -0.59 -17.38 -28.62
N ILE A 5 -1.83 -17.55 -28.18
CA ILE A 5 -2.73 -16.45 -27.88
C ILE A 5 -2.09 -15.74 -26.68
N PRO A 6 -1.74 -14.45 -26.76
CA PRO A 6 -1.36 -13.70 -25.57
C PRO A 6 -2.53 -13.79 -24.61
N THR A 7 -2.33 -14.42 -23.45
CA THR A 7 -3.29 -14.31 -22.37
C THR A 7 -3.34 -12.83 -22.03
N GLU A 8 -4.50 -12.20 -22.23
CA GLU A 8 -4.74 -10.86 -21.70
C GLU A 8 -4.27 -10.85 -20.24
N PRO A 9 -3.54 -9.82 -19.81
CA PRO A 9 -3.10 -9.69 -18.42
C PRO A 9 -4.34 -9.49 -17.57
N ASP A 10 -5.00 -10.59 -17.25
CA ASP A 10 -6.14 -10.62 -16.37
C ASP A 10 -5.60 -10.28 -14.98
N SER A 11 -5.65 -8.98 -14.67
CA SER A 11 -6.19 -8.34 -13.47
C SER A 11 -5.76 -8.83 -12.08
N ALA A 12 -5.14 -9.99 -11.92
CA ALA A 12 -4.69 -10.56 -10.64
C ALA A 12 -3.61 -9.71 -9.98
N ASP A 13 -2.69 -9.12 -10.76
CA ASP A 13 -1.65 -8.21 -10.23
C ASP A 13 -2.23 -6.87 -9.74
N SER A 14 -3.31 -6.38 -10.37
CA SER A 14 -3.95 -5.12 -9.96
C SER A 14 -4.68 -5.22 -8.62
N HIS A 15 -5.20 -6.41 -8.28
CA HIS A 15 -5.82 -6.68 -6.98
C HIS A 15 -4.80 -7.05 -5.89
N ALA A 16 -3.65 -7.62 -6.25
CA ALA A 16 -2.59 -7.96 -5.30
C ALA A 16 -1.88 -6.72 -4.74
N HIS A 17 -1.80 -5.64 -5.52
CA HIS A 17 -1.11 -4.40 -5.15
C HIS A 17 -1.94 -3.16 -5.48
N PRO A 18 -2.97 -2.83 -4.66
CA PRO A 18 -3.75 -1.62 -4.90
C PRO A 18 -2.82 -0.40 -4.86
N PRO A 19 -2.96 0.60 -5.76
CA PRO A 19 -2.13 1.81 -5.78
C PRO A 19 -2.11 2.45 -4.39
N ALA A 20 -1.00 3.01 -3.93
CA ALA A 20 -0.92 3.70 -2.65
C ALA A 20 -0.65 5.17 -2.88
N VAL A 21 -1.33 6.00 -2.11
CA VAL A 21 -1.16 7.45 -2.11
C VAL A 21 -0.76 7.85 -0.70
N VAL A 22 0.43 8.42 -0.57
CA VAL A 22 0.89 8.99 0.70
C VAL A 22 0.56 10.47 0.72
N ILE A 23 -0.21 10.89 1.73
CA ILE A 23 -0.58 12.27 1.97
C ILE A 23 0.31 12.82 3.07
N TYR A 24 1.16 13.79 2.70
CA TYR A 24 1.98 14.53 3.65
C TYR A 24 1.23 15.80 4.06
N MET A 25 0.69 15.81 5.27
CA MET A 25 -0.01 16.96 5.83
C MET A 25 0.95 17.75 6.71
N VAL A 26 1.28 18.97 6.31
CA VAL A 26 2.17 19.82 7.09
C VAL A 26 1.40 20.38 8.29
N ASP A 27 1.93 20.22 9.49
CA ASP A 27 1.39 20.81 10.72
C ASP A 27 2.06 22.17 10.99
N PRO A 28 1.33 23.29 10.78
CA PRO A 28 1.83 24.63 11.06
C PRO A 28 1.75 25.02 12.54
N PHE A 29 0.98 24.30 13.35
CA PHE A 29 0.53 24.78 14.66
C PHE A 29 1.53 24.52 15.78
N THR A 30 2.33 23.47 15.63
CA THR A 30 3.34 23.07 16.64
C THR A 30 4.61 23.91 16.58
N TYR A 31 4.82 24.74 15.54
CA TYR A 31 6.04 25.54 15.36
C TYR A 31 6.37 26.48 16.54
N ALA A 32 5.35 27.15 17.07
CA ALA A 32 5.49 28.14 18.13
C ALA A 32 4.78 27.70 19.43
N ALA A 33 4.33 26.45 19.49
CA ALA A 33 3.66 25.92 20.65
C ALA A 33 4.70 25.58 21.72
N GLU A 34 4.45 25.97 22.97
CA GLU A 34 5.23 25.44 24.10
C GLU A 34 4.92 23.95 24.28
N GLU A 35 5.92 23.16 24.67
CA GLU A 35 5.87 21.68 24.74
C GLU A 35 4.71 21.15 25.60
N ASP A 36 4.23 21.93 26.59
CA ASP A 36 3.15 21.56 27.51
C ASP A 36 1.77 22.12 27.14
N SER A 37 1.62 22.68 25.93
CA SER A 37 0.35 23.27 25.53
C SER A 37 -0.68 22.21 25.16
N THR A 38 -1.77 22.14 25.94
CA THR A 38 -2.96 21.30 25.64
C THR A 38 -3.54 21.55 24.25
N SER A 39 -3.24 22.69 23.65
CA SER A 39 -3.59 23.06 22.28
C SER A 39 -2.95 22.17 21.21
N GLY A 40 -1.74 21.62 21.42
CA GLY A 40 -1.09 20.74 20.44
C GLY A 40 -1.95 19.53 20.07
N ASN A 41 -2.61 18.94 21.07
CA ASN A 41 -3.51 17.81 20.88
C ASN A 41 -4.77 18.19 20.08
N PHE A 42 -5.29 19.40 20.25
CA PHE A 42 -6.48 19.86 19.53
C PHE A 42 -6.22 20.05 18.03
N TRP A 43 -5.06 20.61 17.68
CA TRP A 43 -4.67 20.78 16.28
C TRP A 43 -4.47 19.45 15.58
N LEU A 44 -3.77 18.51 16.22
CA LEU A 44 -3.57 17.16 15.69
C LEU A 44 -4.91 16.45 15.44
N LEU A 45 -5.83 16.50 16.41
CA LEU A 45 -7.17 15.92 16.25
C LEU A 45 -7.94 16.57 15.08
N SER A 46 -7.78 17.89 14.91
CA SER A 46 -8.40 18.61 13.79
C SER A 46 -7.82 18.17 12.44
N LEU A 47 -6.50 18.01 12.33
CA LEU A 47 -5.83 17.49 11.14
C LEU A 47 -6.27 16.05 10.81
N MET A 48 -6.37 15.19 11.83
CA MET A 48 -6.89 13.83 11.68
C MET A 48 -8.35 13.84 11.20
N ARG A 49 -9.17 14.75 11.73
CA ARG A 49 -10.56 14.92 11.29
C ARG A 49 -10.65 15.33 9.81
N CYS A 50 -9.80 16.26 9.37
CA CYS A 50 -9.72 16.65 7.95
C CYS A 50 -9.41 15.45 7.05
N TYR A 51 -8.48 14.59 7.46
CA TYR A 51 -8.18 13.36 6.73
C TYR A 51 -9.36 12.39 6.68
N THR A 52 -10.05 12.16 7.80
CA THR A 52 -11.21 11.25 7.84
C THR A 52 -12.36 11.75 6.97
N GLU A 53 -12.64 13.06 6.99
CA GLU A 53 -13.69 13.66 6.16
C GLU A 53 -13.35 13.54 4.66
N MET A 54 -12.08 13.73 4.30
CA MET A 54 -11.61 13.47 2.94
C MET A 54 -11.78 11.98 2.55
N LEU A 55 -11.47 11.03 3.45
CA LEU A 55 -11.67 9.60 3.19
C LEU A 55 -13.15 9.25 2.92
N ASP A 56 -14.08 9.92 3.59
CA ASP A 56 -15.52 9.68 3.38
C ASP A 56 -16.00 10.09 1.98
N ASN A 57 -15.29 11.00 1.33
CA ASN A 57 -15.53 11.42 -0.04
C ASN A 57 -14.89 10.48 -1.09
N LEU A 58 -14.13 9.47 -0.66
CA LEU A 58 -13.45 8.53 -1.55
C LEU A 58 -14.21 7.19 -1.68
N PRO A 59 -14.10 6.51 -2.84
CA PRO A 59 -14.62 5.16 -3.02
C PRO A 59 -14.09 4.18 -1.97
N GLU A 60 -14.95 3.36 -1.39
CA GLU A 60 -14.63 2.46 -0.27
C GLU A 60 -13.42 1.56 -0.55
N HIS A 61 -13.36 0.97 -1.75
CA HIS A 61 -12.27 0.09 -2.17
C HIS A 61 -10.90 0.78 -2.27
N MET A 62 -10.86 2.12 -2.32
CA MET A 62 -9.62 2.90 -2.38
C MET A 62 -9.20 3.46 -1.03
N ARG A 63 -10.05 3.48 0.00
CA ARG A 63 -9.71 4.16 1.27
C ARG A 63 -8.46 3.58 1.93
N ASN A 64 -8.28 2.26 1.83
CA ASN A 64 -7.11 1.55 2.37
C ASN A 64 -5.81 1.79 1.57
N SER A 65 -5.90 2.45 0.42
CA SER A 65 -4.75 2.86 -0.39
C SER A 65 -4.09 4.15 0.11
N PHE A 66 -4.78 4.93 0.93
CA PHE A 66 -4.27 6.21 1.40
C PHE A 66 -3.54 6.06 2.73
N ILE A 67 -2.38 6.69 2.84
CA ILE A 67 -1.54 6.71 4.03
C ILE A 67 -1.36 8.18 4.42
N LEU A 68 -1.72 8.54 5.64
CA LEU A 68 -1.49 9.88 6.18
C LEU A 68 -0.16 9.94 6.94
N GLN A 69 0.68 10.91 6.63
CA GLN A 69 1.81 11.31 7.46
C GLN A 69 1.71 12.80 7.78
N ILE A 70 1.67 13.12 9.07
CA ILE A 70 1.71 14.51 9.55
C ILE A 70 3.17 14.91 9.74
N VAL A 71 3.55 16.05 9.16
CA VAL A 71 4.92 16.56 9.11
C VAL A 71 4.99 17.89 9.87
N PRO A 72 5.69 17.96 11.01
CA PRO A 72 5.81 19.21 11.76
C PRO A 72 6.60 20.24 10.96
N CYS A 73 6.07 21.45 10.80
CA CYS A 73 6.75 22.50 10.06
C CYS A 73 7.93 23.12 10.83
N GLN A 74 8.04 22.89 12.14
CA GLN A 74 9.14 23.35 12.99
C GLN A 74 10.50 23.10 12.36
N TYR A 75 10.76 21.85 11.99
CA TYR A 75 12.04 21.46 11.41
C TYR A 75 12.19 21.82 9.93
N MET A 76 11.17 22.34 9.27
CA MET A 76 11.28 22.88 7.91
C MET A 76 11.60 24.38 7.92
N LEU A 77 11.10 25.09 8.94
CA LEU A 77 11.13 26.56 9.04
C LEU A 77 12.13 27.08 10.09
N GLN A 78 12.76 26.21 10.87
CA GLN A 78 13.73 26.61 11.89
C GLN A 78 14.95 27.27 11.26
N THR A 79 15.15 28.55 11.58
CA THR A 79 16.38 29.28 11.26
C THR A 79 17.50 28.80 12.18
N MET A 80 18.63 28.39 11.61
CA MET A 80 19.78 27.77 12.30
C MET A 80 20.17 28.53 13.60
N LYS A 81 19.99 27.87 14.75
CA LYS A 81 20.57 28.25 16.06
C LYS A 81 21.09 26.99 16.73
N ASP A 82 22.24 27.08 17.40
CA ASP A 82 23.03 26.13 18.25
C ASP A 82 22.94 24.59 18.07
N GLU A 83 21.86 24.01 17.53
CA GLU A 83 21.62 22.57 17.38
C GLU A 83 21.58 22.09 15.91
N GLN A 84 22.48 22.63 15.08
CA GLN A 84 22.53 22.34 13.64
C GLN A 84 22.59 20.82 13.34
N VAL A 85 23.33 20.06 14.15
CA VAL A 85 23.52 18.62 13.92
C VAL A 85 22.21 17.85 14.12
N PHE A 86 21.48 18.09 15.22
CA PHE A 86 20.21 17.40 15.48
C PHE A 86 19.15 17.77 14.44
N TYR A 87 19.09 19.04 14.06
CA TYR A 87 18.22 19.52 12.99
C TYR A 87 18.47 18.80 11.66
N ILE A 88 19.73 18.71 11.22
CA ILE A 88 20.10 18.04 9.97
C ILE A 88 19.77 16.54 10.04
N GLN A 89 20.02 15.87 11.17
CA GLN A 89 19.67 14.45 11.33
C GLN A 89 18.16 14.22 11.26
N TYR A 90 17.37 15.11 11.86
CA TYR A 90 15.92 15.05 11.78
C TYR A 90 15.44 15.19 10.33
N LEU A 91 15.94 16.20 9.60
CA LEU A 91 15.64 16.37 8.18
C LEU A 91 16.01 15.15 7.33
N LYS A 92 17.17 14.54 7.59
CA LYS A 92 17.60 13.32 6.90
C LYS A 92 16.67 12.14 7.19
N SER A 93 16.29 11.97 8.45
CA SER A 93 15.32 10.95 8.87
C SER A 93 13.97 11.15 8.18
N MET A 94 13.47 12.39 8.14
CA MET A 94 12.22 12.75 7.48
C MET A 94 12.27 12.47 5.98
N ALA A 95 13.31 12.93 5.29
CA ALA A 95 13.52 12.67 3.87
C ALA A 95 13.60 11.16 3.56
N PHE A 96 14.27 10.40 4.43
CA PHE A 96 14.33 8.94 4.30
C PHE A 96 12.96 8.29 4.50
N SER A 97 12.16 8.76 5.47
CA SER A 97 10.79 8.26 5.68
C SER A 97 9.91 8.45 4.44
N VAL A 98 9.95 9.64 3.83
CA VAL A 98 9.25 9.97 2.59
C VAL A 98 9.70 9.05 1.46
N TYR A 99 11.02 8.94 1.27
CA TYR A 99 11.62 8.10 0.24
C TYR A 99 11.23 6.61 0.38
N CYS A 100 11.26 6.08 1.60
CA CYS A 100 10.90 4.69 1.87
C CYS A 100 9.42 4.41 1.63
N GLN A 101 8.53 5.34 1.97
CA GLN A 101 7.09 5.17 1.74
C GLN A 101 6.71 5.26 0.25
N CYS A 102 7.46 6.04 -0.54
CA CYS A 102 7.30 6.07 -1.99
C CYS A 102 7.79 4.78 -2.68
N ARG A 103 8.69 4.01 -2.05
CA ARG A 103 9.20 2.76 -2.60
C ARG A 103 8.31 1.60 -2.21
N ARG A 104 7.47 1.15 -3.12
CA ARG A 104 6.97 -0.22 -3.07
C ARG A 104 7.99 -1.18 -3.69
N PRO A 105 8.43 -2.22 -2.96
CA PRO A 105 8.98 -3.39 -3.62
C PRO A 105 7.85 -3.97 -4.48
N LEU A 106 7.94 -3.83 -5.81
CA LEU A 106 7.10 -4.64 -6.67
C LEU A 106 7.40 -6.10 -6.34
N PRO A 107 6.40 -6.97 -6.17
CA PRO A 107 6.68 -8.38 -6.03
C PRO A 107 7.39 -8.83 -7.29
N THR A 108 8.61 -9.31 -7.14
CA THR A 108 9.30 -10.08 -8.17
C THR A 108 8.76 -11.51 -8.20
N GLN A 109 7.48 -11.74 -7.89
CA GLN A 109 6.84 -13.01 -8.22
C GLN A 109 6.51 -12.98 -9.71
N ILE A 110 7.56 -13.09 -10.51
CA ILE A 110 7.41 -13.67 -11.84
C ILE A 110 6.94 -15.09 -11.54
N HIS A 111 5.66 -15.38 -11.75
CA HIS A 111 5.12 -16.72 -11.63
C HIS A 111 5.68 -17.54 -12.80
N ILE A 112 6.98 -17.79 -12.81
CA ILE A 112 7.65 -18.68 -13.75
C ILE A 112 7.16 -20.07 -13.35
N LYS A 113 6.02 -20.47 -13.90
CA LYS A 113 5.71 -21.88 -14.06
C LYS A 113 6.81 -22.39 -14.97
N SER A 114 7.87 -22.95 -14.37
CA SER A 114 8.91 -23.64 -15.13
C SER A 114 8.18 -24.65 -15.98
N LEU A 115 8.24 -24.45 -17.31
CA LEU A 115 7.81 -25.45 -18.26
C LEU A 115 8.87 -26.56 -18.25
N THR A 116 9.04 -27.22 -17.10
CA THR A 116 9.66 -28.54 -17.13
C THR A 116 8.78 -29.35 -18.08
N GLY A 117 9.39 -30.09 -19.00
CA GLY A 117 8.73 -30.71 -20.17
C GLY A 117 7.65 -31.76 -19.87
N PHE A 118 7.09 -31.75 -18.66
CA PHE A 118 6.03 -32.61 -18.15
C PHE A 118 4.69 -31.86 -17.96
N GLY A 119 4.54 -30.64 -18.48
CA GLY A 119 3.30 -29.84 -18.41
C GLY A 119 1.99 -30.60 -18.73
N PRO A 120 1.94 -31.45 -19.77
CA PRO A 120 0.75 -32.24 -20.08
C PRO A 120 0.45 -33.35 -19.05
N ALA A 121 1.48 -33.95 -18.43
CA ALA A 121 1.31 -35.08 -17.52
C ALA A 121 0.70 -34.66 -16.16
N ALA A 122 1.08 -33.48 -15.65
CA ALA A 122 0.55 -32.95 -14.40
C ALA A 122 -0.95 -32.55 -14.50
N SER A 123 -1.43 -32.21 -15.70
CA SER A 123 -2.84 -31.86 -15.92
C SER A 123 -3.76 -33.10 -15.93
N ILE A 124 -3.22 -34.26 -16.32
CA ILE A 124 -3.96 -35.53 -16.34
C ILE A 124 -4.21 -36.04 -14.91
N GLU A 125 -3.26 -35.87 -13.99
CA GLU A 125 -3.43 -36.28 -12.58
C GLU A 125 -4.53 -35.49 -11.86
N MET A 126 -4.65 -34.19 -12.14
CA MET A 126 -5.73 -33.36 -11.57
C MET A 126 -7.11 -33.76 -12.09
N THR A 127 -7.20 -34.26 -13.32
CA THR A 127 -8.49 -34.67 -13.92
C THR A 127 -8.95 -36.02 -13.40
N LEU A 128 -8.03 -36.94 -13.07
CA LEU A 128 -8.36 -38.30 -12.62
C LEU A 128 -8.61 -38.42 -11.11
N LYS A 129 -8.31 -37.39 -10.32
CA LYS A 129 -8.48 -37.43 -8.85
C LYS A 129 -9.81 -36.83 -8.37
N ASN A 130 -10.88 -36.91 -9.17
CA ASN A 130 -12.23 -36.68 -8.67
C ASN A 130 -13.12 -37.92 -8.84
N PRO A 131 -13.05 -38.92 -7.93
CA PRO A 131 -14.03 -39.98 -7.88
C PRO A 131 -15.11 -39.60 -6.86
N GLU A 132 -16.18 -38.97 -7.33
CA GLU A 132 -17.48 -39.08 -6.66
C GLU A 132 -18.55 -39.54 -7.64
N VAL A 133 -18.63 -40.87 -7.68
CA VAL A 133 -19.69 -41.69 -8.25
C VAL A 133 -21.00 -41.40 -7.53
N GLY A 134 -22.07 -41.20 -8.30
CA GLY A 134 -23.42 -41.07 -7.77
C GLY A 134 -24.51 -41.02 -8.84
N ILE A 135 -24.46 -41.92 -9.83
CA ILE A 135 -25.61 -42.18 -10.71
C ILE A 135 -26.70 -42.84 -9.85
N GLY A 136 -27.75 -42.09 -9.57
CA GLY A 136 -28.97 -42.60 -8.97
C GLY A 136 -30.17 -41.94 -9.61
N ARG A 137 -30.97 -42.76 -10.29
CA ARG A 137 -32.35 -42.58 -10.82
C ARG A 137 -32.44 -42.59 -12.35
N THR A 138 -33.06 -43.65 -12.88
CA THR A 138 -34.49 -43.63 -13.22
C THR A 138 -35.02 -45.06 -13.33
N GLU A 139 -36.10 -45.31 -12.60
CA GLU A 139 -37.03 -46.43 -12.78
C GLU A 139 -37.74 -46.31 -14.15
N THR A 140 -37.83 -47.43 -14.87
CA THR A 140 -39.02 -48.12 -15.43
C THR A 140 -38.61 -48.96 -16.61
#